data_AF-A0A397KY62-F1
#
_entry.id   AF-A0A397KY62-F1
#
_cell.length_a   1.000
_cell.length_b   1.000
_cell.length_c   1.000
_cell.angle_alpha   90.00
_cell.angle_beta   90.00
_cell.angle_gamma   90.00
#
_symmetry.space_group_name_H-M   'P 1'
#
loop_
_entity.id
_entity.type
_entity.pdbx_description
1 polymer ?
#
loop_
_entity_poly.entity_id
_entity_poly.type
_entity_poly.pdbx_seq_one_letter_code
_entity_poly.pdbx_strand_id
1 'polypeptide(L)'
;MNTAIHNGWRASVASESPRKILPLRRSYLNAIPRERVLLGSHVRRAMVISSSKKANLTASRKQRINLQSNGEKELTFSEFLKHPSGMEAVINAKALQSYQLVDDDENTYRCTLPTIQLMSFEVSPVLVLRVIPTQEDCTVELLSCKLEGSELLENQSEMFSAIMTNCMTWNMEDPEPFLEVDVSLKVTLEISTRPFTMLPVSAVESPGNLVMQTLVDTLVPLLLQQLLKDYDEWIQKQQQNLLT
;
A
#
# COMPACT_ATOMS: atom_id res chain seq x y z
N MET A 1 42.42 -19.16 9.99
CA MET A 1 43.11 -19.71 8.82
C MET A 1 42.41 -21.00 8.39
N ASN A 2 41.80 -20.95 7.21
CA ASN A 2 41.41 -22.03 6.29
C ASN A 2 40.75 -23.30 6.83
N THR A 3 39.42 -23.34 6.74
CA THR A 3 38.67 -24.57 6.45
C THR A 3 38.18 -24.51 5.01
N ALA A 4 38.99 -25.04 4.10
CA ALA A 4 38.61 -25.34 2.72
C ALA A 4 37.91 -26.71 2.71
N ILE A 5 36.63 -26.74 2.33
CA ILE A 5 35.89 -27.99 2.09
C ILE A 5 35.93 -28.26 0.59
N HIS A 6 36.67 -29.30 0.24
CA HIS A 6 36.81 -29.84 -1.10
C HIS A 6 35.62 -30.78 -1.39
N ASN A 7 34.75 -30.38 -2.32
CA ASN A 7 33.71 -31.24 -2.86
C ASN A 7 34.29 -32.11 -3.97
N GLY A 8 34.38 -33.41 -3.71
CA GLY A 8 34.63 -34.41 -4.73
C GLY A 8 33.71 -35.59 -4.53
N TRP A 9 32.73 -35.77 -5.41
CA TRP A 9 32.21 -37.09 -5.75
C TRP A 9 31.86 -37.14 -7.24
N ARG A 10 32.65 -37.97 -7.90
CA ARG A 10 32.58 -38.44 -9.29
C ARG A 10 31.65 -39.65 -9.28
N ALA A 11 30.70 -39.75 -10.20
CA ALA A 11 29.99 -41.00 -10.50
C ALA A 11 30.13 -41.32 -11.99
N SER A 12 30.52 -42.55 -12.24
CA SER A 12 31.11 -43.06 -13.48
C SER A 12 30.06 -43.48 -14.51
N VAL A 13 30.47 -43.34 -15.77
CA VAL A 13 29.90 -43.93 -16.98
C VAL A 13 30.11 -45.44 -16.96
N ALA A 14 29.09 -46.21 -17.36
CA ALA A 14 29.25 -47.53 -17.94
C ALA A 14 28.33 -47.67 -19.17
N SER A 15 28.92 -48.14 -20.24
CA SER A 15 28.44 -48.28 -21.61
C SER A 15 27.68 -49.58 -21.88
N GLU A 16 26.79 -49.61 -22.88
CA GLU A 16 26.83 -50.58 -23.98
C GLU A 16 25.85 -50.23 -25.12
N SER A 17 26.22 -50.58 -26.35
CA SER A 17 25.71 -50.06 -27.64
C SER A 17 24.79 -51.07 -28.39
N PRO A 18 24.60 -51.02 -29.73
CA PRO A 18 23.34 -50.59 -30.36
C PRO A 18 22.67 -51.66 -31.25
N ARG A 19 21.40 -51.47 -31.64
CA ARG A 19 20.83 -52.15 -32.82
C ARG A 19 20.14 -51.17 -33.76
N LYS A 20 20.64 -51.09 -34.99
CA LYS A 20 20.03 -50.46 -36.18
C LYS A 20 19.26 -51.52 -36.95
N ILE A 21 18.02 -51.23 -37.40
CA ILE A 21 17.43 -51.79 -38.63
C ILE A 21 16.63 -50.68 -39.35
N LEU A 22 16.70 -50.74 -40.68
CA LEU A 22 16.42 -49.75 -41.74
C LEU A 22 14.94 -49.37 -41.99
N PRO A 23 14.70 -48.34 -42.83
CA PRO A 23 13.39 -47.72 -43.11
C PRO A 23 12.66 -48.35 -44.30
N LEU A 24 11.34 -48.13 -44.39
CA LEU A 24 10.54 -48.41 -45.58
C LEU A 24 10.01 -47.11 -46.20
N ARG A 25 10.36 -46.94 -47.48
CA ARG A 25 10.01 -45.83 -48.37
C ARG A 25 9.00 -46.35 -49.41
N ARG A 26 7.92 -45.61 -49.65
CA ARG A 26 7.14 -45.49 -50.92
C ARG A 26 5.86 -44.72 -50.60
N SER A 27 5.28 -43.86 -51.44
CA SER A 27 5.64 -43.12 -52.65
C SER A 27 4.39 -42.29 -53.00
N TYR A 28 4.61 -41.13 -53.63
CA TYR A 28 3.65 -40.12 -54.10
C TYR A 28 2.46 -40.64 -54.93
N LEU A 29 1.31 -39.94 -54.86
CA LEU A 29 0.66 -39.18 -55.97
C LEU A 29 -0.87 -39.04 -55.75
N ASN A 30 -1.37 -37.81 -55.64
CA ASN A 30 -2.34 -37.22 -56.59
C ASN A 30 -2.92 -35.90 -56.07
N ALA A 31 -3.09 -34.95 -56.99
CA ALA A 31 -3.48 -33.57 -56.75
C ALA A 31 -4.79 -33.23 -57.49
N ILE A 32 -5.74 -32.58 -56.77
CA ILE A 32 -6.61 -31.44 -57.17
C ILE A 32 -7.83 -31.74 -58.12
N PRO A 33 -8.98 -31.00 -58.16
CA PRO A 33 -9.43 -29.75 -57.47
C PRO A 33 -10.88 -29.65 -56.87
N ARG A 34 -11.02 -28.66 -55.95
CA ARG A 34 -12.11 -27.63 -55.76
C ARG A 34 -13.55 -28.01 -55.42
N GLU A 35 -14.02 -27.48 -54.27
CA GLU A 35 -15.25 -26.68 -54.22
C GLU A 35 -15.07 -25.50 -53.24
N ARG A 36 -15.51 -24.31 -53.67
CA ARG A 36 -15.43 -23.05 -52.93
C ARG A 36 -16.66 -22.95 -52.03
N VAL A 37 -16.48 -22.81 -50.72
CA VAL A 37 -17.52 -22.28 -49.83
C VAL A 37 -17.10 -20.91 -49.34
N LEU A 38 -18.06 -20.00 -49.46
CA LEU A 38 -17.93 -18.56 -49.35
C LEU A 38 -17.49 -18.10 -47.95
N LEU A 39 -16.68 -17.04 -48.00
CA LEU A 39 -16.15 -16.25 -46.92
C LEU A 39 -17.27 -15.65 -46.04
N GLY A 40 -17.57 -16.30 -44.92
CA GLY A 40 -18.23 -15.65 -43.78
C GLY A 40 -17.15 -14.98 -42.92
N SER A 41 -16.98 -13.67 -43.07
CA SER A 41 -16.07 -12.88 -42.24
C SER A 41 -16.60 -12.78 -40.81
N HIS A 42 -16.40 -13.83 -40.00
CA HIS A 42 -16.45 -13.67 -38.56
C HIS A 42 -15.19 -12.95 -38.12
N VAL A 43 -15.35 -11.65 -37.93
CA VAL A 43 -14.48 -10.76 -37.16
C VAL A 43 -14.09 -11.48 -35.88
N ARG A 44 -12.91 -12.10 -35.87
CA ARG A 44 -12.21 -12.40 -34.63
C ARG A 44 -11.72 -11.06 -34.13
N ARG A 45 -12.56 -10.35 -33.37
CA ARG A 45 -12.06 -9.41 -32.38
C ARG A 45 -11.07 -10.21 -31.56
N ALA A 46 -9.78 -9.94 -31.75
CA ALA A 46 -8.80 -10.25 -30.73
C ALA A 46 -9.24 -9.44 -29.51
N MET A 47 -9.99 -10.09 -28.62
CA MET A 47 -10.30 -9.53 -27.33
C MET A 47 -8.96 -9.52 -26.60
N VAL A 48 -8.31 -8.36 -26.57
CA VAL A 48 -7.25 -8.10 -25.60
C VAL A 48 -7.95 -8.07 -24.25
N ILE A 49 -8.14 -9.26 -23.68
CA ILE A 49 -8.46 -9.37 -22.25
C ILE A 49 -7.12 -9.39 -21.53
N SER A 50 -6.49 -8.23 -21.38
CA SER A 50 -5.60 -8.04 -20.25
C SER A 50 -6.46 -7.65 -19.04
N SER A 51 -7.46 -8.48 -18.70
CA SER A 51 -8.10 -8.37 -17.38
C SER A 51 -7.20 -9.09 -16.41
N SER A 52 -6.12 -8.41 -16.03
CA SER A 52 -5.32 -8.85 -14.91
C SER A 52 -6.22 -9.06 -13.69
N LYS A 53 -6.04 -10.18 -13.00
CA LYS A 53 -6.87 -10.56 -11.86
C LYS A 53 -6.56 -9.57 -10.73
N LYS A 54 -7.57 -8.86 -10.20
CA LYS A 54 -7.36 -7.87 -9.13
C LYS A 54 -7.87 -8.41 -7.79
N ALA A 55 -7.10 -8.20 -6.74
CA ALA A 55 -7.50 -8.39 -5.35
C ALA A 55 -7.78 -7.03 -4.70
N ASN A 56 -8.84 -6.95 -3.90
CA ASN A 56 -9.18 -5.77 -3.11
C ASN A 56 -8.96 -6.09 -1.64
N LEU A 57 -7.99 -5.41 -1.05
CA LEU A 57 -7.73 -5.46 0.38
C LEU A 57 -8.40 -4.29 1.06
N THR A 58 -9.03 -4.54 2.20
CA THR A 58 -9.71 -3.53 3.00
C THR A 58 -9.37 -3.69 4.47
N ALA A 59 -9.17 -2.56 5.13
CA ALA A 59 -9.06 -2.49 6.57
C ALA A 59 -9.65 -1.18 7.05
N SER A 60 -10.24 -1.21 8.24
CA SER A 60 -10.71 0.00 8.88
C SER A 60 -10.53 -0.08 10.38
N ARG A 61 -10.37 1.08 10.99
CA ARG A 61 -10.36 1.20 12.43
C ARG A 61 -10.93 2.53 12.86
N LYS A 62 -11.95 2.42 13.70
CA LYS A 62 -12.53 3.52 14.42
C LYS A 62 -12.10 3.44 15.88
N GLN A 63 -11.51 4.52 16.40
CA GLN A 63 -11.02 4.59 17.76
C GLN A 63 -11.40 5.93 18.37
N ARG A 64 -12.00 5.87 19.56
CA ARG A 64 -12.30 7.04 20.38
C ARG A 64 -11.46 6.99 21.65
N ILE A 65 -11.02 8.16 22.08
CA ILE A 65 -10.34 8.39 23.35
C ILE A 65 -11.03 9.54 24.08
N ASN A 66 -11.30 9.34 25.36
CA ASN A 66 -11.85 10.40 26.20
C ASN A 66 -10.70 11.32 26.61
N LEU A 67 -10.93 12.61 26.47
CA LEU A 67 -10.00 13.64 26.90
C LEU A 67 -10.24 13.90 28.38
N GLN A 68 -9.19 14.28 29.11
CA GLN A 68 -9.39 14.76 30.47
C GLN A 68 -9.93 16.19 30.38
N SER A 69 -11.11 16.43 30.97
CA SER A 69 -11.66 17.77 31.15
C SER A 69 -10.80 18.51 32.18
N ASN A 70 -9.66 19.01 31.73
CA ASN A 70 -8.88 19.97 32.49
C ASN A 70 -9.51 21.31 32.17
N GLY A 71 -10.42 21.76 33.04
CA GLY A 71 -11.34 22.90 32.87
C GLY A 71 -10.74 24.29 32.64
N GLU A 72 -9.69 24.39 31.82
CA GLU A 72 -8.99 25.62 31.43
C GLU A 72 -8.41 25.55 30.00
N LYS A 73 -8.79 24.58 29.15
CA LYS A 73 -8.37 24.61 27.74
C LYS A 73 -9.28 25.55 26.93
N GLU A 74 -9.04 26.86 27.04
CA GLU A 74 -9.63 27.85 26.11
C GLU A 74 -9.23 27.55 24.66
N LEU A 75 -8.06 26.92 24.45
CA LEU A 75 -7.52 26.58 23.14
C LEU A 75 -8.07 25.25 22.62
N THR A 76 -8.80 25.31 21.51
CA THR A 76 -9.46 24.15 20.88
C THR A 76 -8.54 23.38 19.94
N PHE A 77 -8.91 22.14 19.64
CA PHE A 77 -8.21 21.34 18.63
C PHE A 77 -8.27 22.00 17.24
N SER A 78 -9.34 22.73 16.92
CA SER A 78 -9.45 23.50 15.67
C SER A 78 -8.39 24.59 15.55
N GLU A 79 -8.01 25.25 16.65
CA GLU A 79 -6.95 26.26 16.68
C GLU A 79 -5.58 25.63 16.54
N PHE A 80 -5.37 24.47 17.15
CA PHE A 80 -4.16 23.69 16.96
C PHE A 80 -3.93 23.35 15.49
N LEU A 81 -4.98 22.94 14.76
CA LEU A 81 -4.88 22.60 13.33
C LEU A 81 -4.67 23.82 12.41
N LYS A 82 -4.95 25.04 12.87
CA LYS A 82 -4.56 26.26 12.14
C LYS A 82 -3.06 26.55 12.24
N HIS A 83 -2.37 25.92 13.18
CA HIS A 83 -0.94 26.07 13.38
C HIS A 83 -0.16 25.00 12.59
N PRO A 84 1.03 25.31 12.04
CA PRO A 84 1.86 24.32 11.34
C PRO A 84 2.12 23.05 12.17
N SER A 85 2.36 23.18 13.48
CA SER A 85 2.54 22.03 14.37
C SER A 85 1.33 21.10 14.46
N GLY A 86 0.11 21.62 14.29
CA GLY A 86 -1.10 20.80 14.23
C GLY A 86 -1.18 20.02 12.93
N MET A 87 -0.93 20.69 11.81
CA MET A 87 -0.89 20.04 10.49
C MET A 87 0.18 18.95 10.43
N GLU A 88 1.36 19.19 11.01
CA GLU A 88 2.44 18.22 11.14
C GLU A 88 2.06 17.02 12.02
N ALA A 89 1.36 17.26 13.14
CA ALA A 89 0.90 16.19 14.02
C ALA A 89 -0.13 15.30 13.33
N VAL A 90 -1.03 15.88 12.53
CA VAL A 90 -2.06 15.15 11.77
C VAL A 90 -1.48 14.18 10.75
N ILE A 91 -0.42 14.58 10.04
CA ILE A 91 0.30 13.67 9.12
C ILE A 91 1.32 12.77 9.84
N ASN A 92 1.40 12.86 11.17
CA ASN A 92 2.38 12.18 12.02
C ASN A 92 3.82 12.41 11.53
N ALA A 93 4.19 13.67 11.33
CA ALA A 93 5.48 14.06 10.77
C ALA A 93 6.68 13.44 11.50
N LYS A 94 6.57 13.23 12.81
CA LYS A 94 7.62 12.60 13.65
C LYS A 94 7.88 11.13 13.31
N ALA A 95 6.93 10.42 12.70
CA ALA A 95 7.08 9.04 12.26
C ALA A 95 7.61 8.91 10.81
N LEU A 96 7.72 10.03 10.09
CA LEU A 96 8.17 10.05 8.70
C LEU A 96 9.70 10.17 8.63
N GLN A 97 10.29 9.66 7.55
CA GLN A 97 11.69 9.92 7.24
C GLN A 97 11.88 11.36 6.74
N SER A 98 10.91 11.85 5.96
CA SER A 98 10.83 13.25 5.53
C SER A 98 9.41 13.59 5.09
N TYR A 99 9.07 14.88 5.10
CA TYR A 99 7.85 15.40 4.51
C TYR A 99 8.11 16.75 3.86
N GLN A 100 7.31 17.08 2.85
CA GLN A 100 7.38 18.34 2.12
C GLN A 100 5.96 18.79 1.80
N LEU A 101 5.66 20.06 2.04
CA LEU A 101 4.45 20.69 1.52
C LEU A 101 4.63 20.90 0.01
N VAL A 102 3.76 20.29 -0.79
CA VAL A 102 3.81 20.32 -2.26
C VAL A 102 2.82 21.32 -2.84
N ASP A 103 1.70 21.52 -2.15
CA ASP A 103 0.67 22.50 -2.50
C ASP A 103 0.16 23.15 -1.22
N ASP A 104 0.39 24.46 -1.09
CA ASP A 104 -0.02 25.26 0.08
C ASP A 104 -1.53 25.54 0.05
N ASP A 105 -2.10 25.78 -1.14
CA ASP A 105 -3.52 26.09 -1.29
C ASP A 105 -4.40 24.87 -0.95
N GLU A 106 -3.94 23.67 -1.30
CA GLU A 106 -4.66 22.42 -1.02
C GLU A 106 -4.19 21.69 0.26
N ASN A 107 -3.21 22.21 1.00
CA ASN A 107 -2.59 21.51 2.14
C ASN A 107 -2.14 20.08 1.78
N THR A 108 -1.43 19.95 0.67
CA THR A 108 -0.96 18.65 0.16
C THR A 108 0.49 18.39 0.53
N TYR A 109 0.75 17.25 1.15
CA TYR A 109 2.04 16.84 1.66
C TYR A 109 2.56 15.61 0.93
N ARG A 110 3.83 15.64 0.50
CA ARG A 110 4.57 14.45 0.09
C ARG A 110 5.33 13.92 1.29
N CYS A 111 4.98 12.72 1.73
CA CYS A 111 5.52 12.06 2.91
C CYS A 111 6.34 10.84 2.51
N THR A 112 7.59 10.78 2.92
CA THR A 112 8.45 9.60 2.76
C THR A 112 8.42 8.79 4.04
N LEU A 113 7.88 7.58 3.97
CA LEU A 113 7.86 6.66 5.10
C LEU A 113 9.24 6.03 5.32
N PRO A 114 9.57 5.62 6.56
CA PRO A 114 10.77 4.84 6.82
C PRO A 114 10.84 3.60 5.93
N THR A 115 12.05 3.30 5.50
CA THR A 115 12.31 2.18 4.62
C THR A 115 11.99 0.85 5.30
N ILE A 116 11.24 0.01 4.59
CA ILE A 116 10.84 -1.33 5.03
C ILE A 116 11.72 -2.34 4.30
N GLN A 117 12.39 -3.20 5.07
CA GLN A 117 13.16 -4.32 4.51
C GLN A 117 12.30 -5.59 4.51
N LEU A 118 11.93 -6.05 3.32
CA LEU A 118 11.16 -7.28 3.12
C LEU A 118 12.03 -8.31 2.38
N MET A 119 12.55 -9.28 3.12
CA MET A 119 13.48 -10.30 2.60
C MET A 119 14.73 -9.65 1.96
N SER A 120 14.93 -9.80 0.65
CA SER A 120 16.04 -9.21 -0.11
C SER A 120 15.68 -7.85 -0.73
N PHE A 121 14.52 -7.30 -0.39
CA PHE A 121 14.02 -6.05 -0.94
C PHE A 121 14.01 -4.96 0.11
N GLU A 122 14.34 -3.76 -0.32
CA GLU A 122 14.29 -2.54 0.46
C GLU A 122 13.31 -1.59 -0.25
N VAL A 123 12.28 -1.14 0.45
CA VAL A 123 11.21 -0.32 -0.13
C VAL A 123 10.89 0.87 0.75
N SER A 124 10.81 2.06 0.15
CA SER A 124 10.39 3.29 0.81
C SER A 124 9.07 3.75 0.21
N PRO A 125 7.94 3.60 0.93
CA PRO A 125 6.68 4.13 0.46
C PRO A 125 6.69 5.66 0.49
N VAL A 126 6.24 6.27 -0.59
CA VAL A 126 6.02 7.70 -0.71
C VAL A 126 4.53 7.95 -0.87
N LEU A 127 3.97 8.68 0.09
CA LEU A 127 2.57 9.06 0.14
C LEU A 127 2.40 10.51 -0.30
N VAL A 128 1.31 10.79 -1.00
CA VAL A 128 0.81 12.16 -1.17
C VAL A 128 -0.50 12.25 -0.41
N LEU A 129 -0.52 13.06 0.63
CA LEU A 129 -1.63 13.24 1.55
C LEU A 129 -2.22 14.64 1.38
N ARG A 130 -3.54 14.77 1.44
CA ARG A 130 -4.23 16.05 1.54
C ARG A 130 -4.89 16.18 2.90
N VAL A 131 -4.68 17.30 3.58
CA VAL A 131 -5.25 17.58 4.90
C VAL A 131 -6.35 18.63 4.76
N ILE A 132 -7.55 18.31 5.20
CA ILE A 132 -8.74 19.16 5.05
C ILE A 132 -9.27 19.45 6.47
N PRO A 133 -8.75 20.48 7.16
CA PRO A 133 -9.24 20.88 8.47
C PRO A 133 -10.52 21.72 8.34
N THR A 134 -11.45 21.53 9.27
CA THR A 134 -12.62 22.38 9.48
C THR A 134 -12.65 22.87 10.93
N GLN A 135 -13.75 23.49 11.36
CA GLN A 135 -13.91 23.91 12.76
C GLN A 135 -14.20 22.73 13.71
N GLU A 136 -14.80 21.66 13.19
CA GLU A 136 -15.33 20.55 13.98
C GLU A 136 -14.63 19.22 13.69
N ASP A 137 -13.98 19.10 12.54
CA ASP A 137 -13.32 17.88 12.09
C ASP A 137 -12.05 18.16 11.27
N CYS A 138 -11.32 17.09 10.99
CA CYS A 138 -10.20 17.11 10.05
C CYS A 138 -10.16 15.80 9.28
N THR A 139 -10.12 15.90 7.96
CA THR A 139 -10.00 14.73 7.08
C THR A 139 -8.63 14.69 6.42
N VAL A 140 -7.96 13.54 6.48
CA VAL A 140 -6.74 13.27 5.71
C VAL A 140 -7.05 12.25 4.63
N GLU A 141 -6.75 12.61 3.39
CA GLU A 141 -6.95 11.75 2.22
C GLU A 141 -5.62 11.33 1.61
N LEU A 142 -5.48 10.06 1.25
CA LEU A 142 -4.38 9.57 0.43
C LEU A 142 -4.70 9.80 -1.05
N LEU A 143 -4.01 10.73 -1.68
CA LEU A 143 -4.12 11.03 -3.10
C LEU A 143 -3.32 10.04 -3.95
N SER A 144 -2.13 9.66 -3.49
CA SER A 144 -1.32 8.64 -4.17
C SER A 144 -0.35 7.97 -3.22
N CYS A 145 0.03 6.74 -3.55
CA CYS A 145 1.08 5.99 -2.86
C CYS A 145 1.97 5.33 -3.91
N LYS A 146 3.27 5.58 -3.86
CA LYS A 146 4.29 4.98 -4.73
C LYS A 146 5.31 4.25 -3.90
N LEU A 147 5.88 3.18 -4.45
CA LEU A 147 6.99 2.47 -3.84
C LEU A 147 8.27 2.90 -4.55
N GLU A 148 9.15 3.60 -3.84
CA GLU A 148 10.47 3.98 -4.33
C GLU A 148 11.51 2.97 -3.81
N GLY A 149 12.49 2.60 -4.65
CA GLY A 149 13.46 1.55 -4.34
C GLY A 149 14.15 0.98 -5.58
N SER A 150 14.33 -0.34 -5.65
CA SER A 150 14.91 -0.98 -6.84
C SER A 150 14.02 -0.82 -8.09
N GLU A 151 14.60 -0.80 -9.30
CA GLU A 151 13.86 -0.73 -10.58
C GLU A 151 12.72 -1.77 -10.69
N LEU A 152 12.93 -2.98 -10.13
CA LEU A 152 11.91 -4.03 -10.13
C LEU A 152 10.67 -3.65 -9.31
N LEU A 153 10.84 -2.91 -8.21
CA LEU A 153 9.77 -2.46 -7.31
C LEU A 153 9.05 -1.22 -7.83
N GLU A 154 9.76 -0.31 -8.48
CA GLU A 154 9.15 0.86 -9.13
C GLU A 154 8.15 0.40 -10.21
N ASN A 155 8.52 -0.62 -10.99
CA ASN A 155 7.61 -1.26 -11.96
C ASN A 155 6.39 -1.93 -11.30
N GLN A 156 6.45 -2.33 -10.02
CA GLN A 156 5.29 -2.85 -9.29
C GLN A 156 4.33 -1.75 -8.83
N SER A 157 4.76 -0.49 -8.75
CA SER A 157 3.90 0.62 -8.30
C SER A 157 2.70 0.82 -9.24
N GLU A 158 2.81 0.48 -10.52
CA GLU A 158 1.68 0.56 -11.47
C GLU A 158 0.64 -0.56 -11.28
N MET A 159 1.04 -1.65 -10.63
CA MET A 159 0.18 -2.81 -10.34
C MET A 159 -0.55 -2.67 -8.99
N PHE A 160 -0.41 -1.54 -8.32
CA PHE A 160 -0.98 -1.25 -7.01
C PHE A 160 -1.71 0.09 -7.04
N SER A 161 -2.86 0.15 -6.38
CA SER A 161 -3.49 1.42 -6.04
C SER A 161 -3.99 1.40 -4.61
N ALA A 162 -3.97 2.55 -3.94
CA ALA A 162 -4.47 2.69 -2.59
C ALA A 162 -5.32 3.95 -2.47
N ILE A 163 -6.38 3.84 -1.67
CA ILE A 163 -7.23 4.94 -1.25
C ILE A 163 -7.34 4.83 0.26
N MET A 164 -7.15 5.94 0.96
CA MET A 164 -7.27 6.02 2.41
C MET A 164 -7.95 7.32 2.78
N THR A 165 -8.83 7.25 3.77
CA THR A 165 -9.44 8.40 4.43
C THR A 165 -9.31 8.21 5.93
N ASN A 166 -8.83 9.23 6.60
CA ASN A 166 -8.78 9.34 8.06
C ASN A 166 -9.63 10.56 8.46
N CYS A 167 -10.80 10.31 9.04
CA CYS A 167 -11.68 11.34 9.56
C CYS A 167 -11.48 11.47 11.07
N MET A 168 -11.11 12.67 11.52
CA MET A 168 -10.89 12.97 12.93
C MET A 168 -11.95 13.95 13.39
N THR A 169 -12.63 13.64 14.49
CA THR A 169 -13.66 14.50 15.08
C THR A 169 -13.38 14.67 16.57
N TRP A 170 -13.70 15.83 17.11
CA TRP A 170 -13.50 16.12 18.54
C TRP A 170 -14.70 16.83 19.13
N ASN A 171 -14.89 16.63 20.42
CA ASN A 171 -15.76 17.47 21.24
C ASN A 171 -14.98 17.83 22.49
N MET A 172 -14.93 19.12 22.82
CA MET A 172 -14.23 19.64 24.00
C MET A 172 -15.19 20.03 25.12
N GLU A 173 -16.50 19.86 24.93
CA GLU A 173 -17.55 20.18 25.89
C GLU A 173 -17.72 19.09 26.95
N ASP A 174 -18.01 19.52 28.17
CA ASP A 174 -18.40 18.63 29.27
C ASP A 174 -19.78 18.01 29.04
N PRO A 175 -20.04 16.79 29.54
CA PRO A 175 -19.24 16.05 30.52
C PRO A 175 -18.23 15.05 29.93
N GLU A 176 -18.22 14.83 28.62
CA GLU A 176 -17.40 13.77 27.98
C GLU A 176 -16.66 14.31 26.76
N PRO A 177 -15.60 15.12 26.96
CA PRO A 177 -14.78 15.55 25.86
C PRO A 177 -14.05 14.34 25.25
N PHE A 178 -13.94 14.31 23.93
CA PHE A 178 -13.38 13.19 23.19
C PHE A 178 -12.62 13.62 21.96
N LEU A 179 -11.72 12.75 21.52
CA LEU A 179 -11.15 12.73 20.19
C LEU A 179 -11.44 11.36 19.57
N GLU A 180 -12.01 11.35 18.39
CA GLU A 180 -12.35 10.15 17.63
C GLU A 180 -11.65 10.20 16.27
N VAL A 181 -11.16 9.04 15.85
CA VAL A 181 -10.48 8.84 14.58
C VAL A 181 -11.14 7.64 13.90
N ASP A 182 -11.54 7.82 12.64
CA ASP A 182 -12.11 6.80 11.79
C ASP A 182 -11.28 6.67 10.52
N VAL A 183 -10.50 5.60 10.43
CA VAL A 183 -9.61 5.31 9.30
C VAL A 183 -10.21 4.19 8.45
N SER A 184 -10.29 4.43 7.15
CA SER A 184 -10.63 3.43 6.14
C SER A 184 -9.54 3.37 5.10
N LEU A 185 -9.03 2.17 4.84
CA LEU A 185 -7.95 1.90 3.89
C LEU A 185 -8.39 0.81 2.91
N LYS A 186 -8.31 1.13 1.62
CA LYS A 186 -8.58 0.20 0.53
C LYS A 186 -7.37 0.14 -0.39
N VAL A 187 -6.89 -1.06 -0.65
CA VAL A 187 -5.78 -1.34 -1.54
C VAL A 187 -6.26 -2.27 -2.65
N THR A 188 -5.92 -1.95 -3.90
CA THR A 188 -6.16 -2.82 -5.05
C THR A 188 -4.82 -3.32 -5.57
N LEU A 189 -4.69 -4.65 -5.69
CA LEU A 189 -3.49 -5.32 -6.18
C LEU A 189 -3.80 -6.04 -7.48
N GLU A 190 -2.99 -5.82 -8.50
CA GLU A 190 -2.95 -6.64 -9.69
C GLU A 190 -2.14 -7.93 -9.43
N ILE A 191 -2.79 -9.07 -9.61
CA ILE A 191 -2.19 -10.39 -9.44
C ILE A 191 -1.66 -10.85 -10.80
N SER A 192 -0.37 -10.63 -11.02
CA SER A 192 0.34 -11.06 -12.23
C SER A 192 1.30 -12.24 -11.99
N THR A 193 1.59 -12.58 -10.73
CA THR A 193 2.58 -13.61 -10.37
C THR A 193 1.96 -15.01 -10.23
N ARG A 194 2.67 -16.04 -10.69
CA ARG A 194 2.30 -17.46 -10.45
C ARG A 194 2.85 -17.90 -9.08
N PRO A 195 2.15 -18.78 -8.34
CA PRO A 195 0.90 -19.46 -8.69
C PRO A 195 -0.38 -18.65 -8.39
N PHE A 196 -0.29 -17.42 -7.86
CA PHE A 196 -1.46 -16.63 -7.43
C PHE A 196 -2.45 -16.29 -8.55
N THR A 197 -1.96 -16.19 -9.79
CA THR A 197 -2.80 -16.09 -11.00
C THR A 197 -3.71 -17.30 -11.23
N MET A 198 -3.34 -18.49 -10.74
CA MET A 198 -4.11 -19.73 -10.89
C MET A 198 -5.05 -20.03 -9.71
N LEU A 199 -4.85 -19.36 -8.58
CA LEU A 199 -5.67 -19.53 -7.38
C LEU A 199 -6.94 -18.66 -7.45
N PRO A 200 -7.92 -18.82 -6.54
CA PRO A 200 -8.99 -17.83 -6.33
C PRO A 200 -8.44 -16.48 -5.86
N VAL A 201 -9.19 -15.39 -6.01
CA VAL A 201 -8.78 -14.04 -5.51
C VAL A 201 -8.69 -14.04 -3.98
N SER A 202 -9.58 -14.79 -3.31
CA SER A 202 -9.60 -14.94 -1.84
C SER A 202 -8.31 -15.50 -1.25
N ALA A 203 -7.52 -16.27 -2.01
CA ALA A 203 -6.21 -16.76 -1.57
C ALA A 203 -5.19 -15.62 -1.34
N VAL A 204 -5.45 -14.42 -1.90
CA VAL A 204 -4.68 -13.19 -1.66
C VAL A 204 -5.44 -12.25 -0.73
N GLU A 205 -6.75 -12.08 -0.94
CA GLU A 205 -7.56 -11.12 -0.16
C GLU A 205 -7.66 -11.49 1.32
N SER A 206 -7.91 -12.77 1.65
CA SER A 206 -8.06 -13.18 3.06
C SER A 206 -6.81 -12.92 3.90
N PRO A 207 -5.60 -13.40 3.52
CA PRO A 207 -4.40 -13.06 4.26
C PRO A 207 -4.03 -11.58 4.14
N GLY A 208 -4.23 -10.96 2.98
CA GLY A 208 -3.98 -9.54 2.78
C GLY A 208 -4.81 -8.65 3.71
N ASN A 209 -6.10 -8.93 3.87
CA ASN A 209 -6.98 -8.20 4.79
C ASN A 209 -6.52 -8.33 6.24
N LEU A 210 -6.02 -9.50 6.67
CA LEU A 210 -5.49 -9.66 8.03
C LEU A 210 -4.24 -8.79 8.25
N VAL A 211 -3.33 -8.74 7.27
CA VAL A 211 -2.15 -7.87 7.32
C VAL A 211 -2.57 -6.40 7.38
N MET A 212 -3.48 -5.98 6.49
CA MET A 212 -3.98 -4.60 6.45
C MET A 212 -4.71 -4.22 7.74
N GLN A 213 -5.50 -5.14 8.30
CA GLN A 213 -6.22 -4.92 9.55
C GLN A 213 -5.24 -4.79 10.73
N THR A 214 -4.24 -5.67 10.81
CA THR A 214 -3.17 -5.59 11.82
C THR A 214 -2.42 -4.25 11.74
N LEU A 215 -2.19 -3.77 10.52
CA LEU A 215 -1.55 -2.48 10.27
C LEU A 215 -2.38 -1.33 10.82
N VAL A 216 -3.66 -1.20 10.46
CA VAL A 216 -4.50 -0.13 11.00
C VAL A 216 -4.72 -0.30 12.51
N ASP A 217 -4.77 -1.54 12.99
CA ASP A 217 -4.92 -1.84 14.41
C ASP A 217 -3.73 -1.39 15.26
N THR A 218 -2.54 -1.38 14.65
CA THR A 218 -1.32 -0.94 15.31
C THR A 218 -1.14 0.57 15.16
N LEU A 219 -1.35 1.11 13.96
CA LEU A 219 -0.99 2.49 13.63
C LEU A 219 -1.99 3.53 14.15
N VAL A 220 -3.30 3.24 14.11
CA VAL A 220 -4.32 4.23 14.52
C VAL A 220 -4.19 4.62 16.00
N PRO A 221 -3.98 3.69 16.95
CA PRO A 221 -3.73 4.06 18.35
C PRO A 221 -2.46 4.89 18.54
N LEU A 222 -1.38 4.56 17.83
CA LEU A 222 -0.11 5.29 17.92
C LEU A 222 -0.24 6.71 17.37
N LEU A 223 -0.97 6.87 16.26
CA LEU A 223 -1.31 8.18 15.69
C LEU A 223 -2.07 9.03 16.72
N LEU A 224 -3.12 8.48 17.31
CA LEU A 224 -3.92 9.16 18.34
C LEU A 224 -3.08 9.60 19.55
N GLN A 225 -2.22 8.70 20.05
CA GLN A 225 -1.33 9.01 21.18
C GLN A 225 -0.34 10.13 20.84
N GLN A 226 0.27 10.07 19.66
CA GLN A 226 1.23 11.08 19.22
C GLN A 226 0.54 12.43 19.00
N LEU A 227 -0.64 12.43 18.38
CA LEU A 227 -1.45 13.61 18.13
C LEU A 227 -1.86 14.33 19.44
N LEU A 228 -2.31 13.58 20.44
CA LEU A 228 -2.61 14.14 21.76
C LEU A 228 -1.38 14.75 22.42
N LYS A 229 -0.25 14.04 22.38
CA LYS A 229 1.00 14.51 22.95
C LYS A 229 1.42 15.84 22.30
N ASP A 230 1.31 15.93 20.98
CA ASP A 230 1.68 17.14 20.23
C ASP A 230 0.73 18.31 20.53
N TYR A 231 -0.56 18.02 20.71
CA TYR A 231 -1.54 19.01 21.13
C TYR A 231 -1.26 19.54 22.55
N ASP A 232 -0.96 18.66 23.51
CA ASP A 232 -0.61 19.06 24.87
C ASP A 232 0.69 19.87 24.92
N GLU A 233 1.72 19.46 24.17
CA GLU A 233 2.98 20.22 24.01
C GLU A 233 2.73 21.60 23.41
N TRP A 234 1.81 21.72 22.45
CA TRP A 234 1.45 22.98 21.83
C TRP A 234 0.71 23.91 22.81
N ILE A 235 -0.28 23.41 23.56
CA ILE A 235 -0.98 24.21 24.58
C ILE A 235 -0.01 24.79 25.60
N GLN A 236 0.90 23.96 26.12
CA GLN A 236 1.89 24.41 27.10
C GLN A 236 2.76 25.56 26.57
N LYS A 237 3.18 25.48 25.30
CA LYS A 237 3.94 26.56 24.65
C LYS A 237 3.11 27.83 24.48
N GLN A 238 1.84 27.73 24.10
CA GLN A 238 0.97 28.90 23.95
C GLN A 238 0.74 29.59 25.30
N GLN A 239 0.49 28.83 26.37
CA GLN A 239 0.32 29.38 27.71
C GLN A 239 1.58 30.09 28.23
N GLN A 240 2.77 29.53 27.97
CA GLN A 240 4.04 30.19 28.32
C GLN A 240 4.24 31.50 27.57
N ASN A 241 3.92 31.54 26.27
CA ASN A 241 4.02 32.75 25.46
C ASN A 241 3.05 33.86 25.89
N LEU A 242 1.89 33.50 26.47
CA LEU A 242 0.92 34.47 26.99
C LEU A 242 1.33 35.09 28.33
N LEU A 243 2.24 34.46 29.06
CA LEU A 243 2.73 34.91 30.38
C LEU A 243 4.03 35.73 30.31
N THR A 244 4.63 35.86 29.12
CA THR A 244 5.92 36.54 28.90
C THR A 244 5.72 37.85 28.13
#